data_AF-A0A7R8UVW6-F1
#
_entry.id   AF-A0A7R8UVW6-F1
#
_cell.length_a   1.000
_cell.length_b   1.000
_cell.length_c   1.000
_cell.angle_alpha   90.00
_cell.angle_beta   90.00
_cell.angle_gamma   90.00
#
_symmetry.space_group_name_H-M   'P 1'
#
loop_
_entity.id
_entity.type
_entity.pdbx_description
1 polymer ?
#
loop_
_entity_poly.entity_id
_entity_poly.type
_entity_poly.pdbx_seq_one_letter_code
_entity_poly.pdbx_strand_id
1 'polypeptide(L)'
;MGPWMHLQKLSALAVGSAGGVVLYMYATQDERRRFVAASWTTISKPSKCAVWDYNWDRREPTSLVEPLRHHPTPDDESKYRASLEKAKSKATRHIILVRHGEYLDKILDKDSSSSSTAQQPVSDLGLP
;
A
#
# COMPACT_ATOMS: atom_id res chain seq x y z
N MET A 1 -56.66 38.24 -17.26
CA MET A 1 -55.33 38.45 -16.65
C MET A 1 -54.33 38.63 -17.79
N GLY A 2 -53.73 39.81 -17.93
CA GLY A 2 -53.04 40.21 -19.17
C GLY A 2 -51.69 39.51 -19.41
N PRO A 3 -51.21 39.50 -20.67
CA PRO A 3 -49.93 38.89 -21.06
C PRO A 3 -48.72 39.46 -20.30
N TRP A 4 -48.83 40.70 -19.82
CA TRP A 4 -47.84 41.36 -18.96
C TRP A 4 -47.56 40.59 -17.66
N MET A 5 -48.59 40.05 -17.02
CA MET A 5 -48.43 39.31 -15.77
C MET A 5 -47.83 37.92 -15.98
N HIS A 6 -48.01 37.33 -17.17
CA HIS A 6 -47.34 36.09 -17.54
C HIS A 6 -45.86 36.31 -17.84
N LEU A 7 -45.52 37.43 -18.48
CA LEU A 7 -44.13 37.83 -18.73
C LEU A 7 -43.36 38.04 -17.41
N GLN A 8 -43.98 38.71 -16.43
CA GLN A 8 -43.39 38.91 -15.10
C GLN A 8 -43.17 37.60 -14.33
N LYS A 9 -44.11 36.65 -14.44
CA LYS A 9 -43.97 35.32 -13.82
C LYS A 9 -42.86 34.50 -14.47
N LEU A 10 -42.75 34.54 -15.79
CA LEU A 10 -41.68 33.85 -16.52
C LEU A 10 -40.30 34.47 -16.25
N SER A 11 -40.20 35.79 -16.16
CA SER A 11 -38.93 36.45 -15.82
C SER A 11 -38.47 36.14 -14.39
N ALA A 12 -39.40 36.12 -13.43
CA ALA A 12 -39.08 35.76 -12.05
C ALA A 12 -38.61 34.30 -11.92
N LEU A 13 -39.27 33.37 -12.63
CA LEU A 13 -38.86 31.97 -12.67
C LEU A 13 -37.45 31.80 -13.27
N ALA A 14 -37.16 32.48 -14.39
CA ALA A 14 -35.88 32.39 -15.09
C ALA A 14 -34.71 32.95 -14.25
N VAL A 15 -34.90 34.12 -13.63
CA VAL A 15 -33.88 34.74 -12.76
C VAL A 15 -33.66 33.90 -11.51
N GLY A 16 -34.72 33.35 -10.91
CA GLY A 16 -34.62 32.45 -9.76
C GLY A 16 -33.84 31.17 -10.05
N SER A 17 -34.13 30.50 -11.18
CA SER A 17 -33.40 29.28 -11.56
C SER A 17 -31.93 29.55 -11.87
N ALA A 18 -31.62 30.65 -12.58
CA ALA A 18 -30.23 30.99 -12.90
C ALA A 18 -29.43 31.34 -11.64
N GLY A 19 -29.99 32.17 -10.75
CA GLY A 19 -29.36 32.53 -9.48
C GLY A 19 -29.15 31.32 -8.56
N GLY A 20 -30.13 30.41 -8.50
CA GLY A 20 -30.04 29.17 -7.73
C GLY A 20 -28.95 28.23 -8.23
N VAL A 21 -28.80 28.07 -9.54
CA VAL A 21 -27.72 27.25 -10.14
C VAL A 21 -26.35 27.87 -9.84
N VAL A 22 -26.20 29.19 -9.97
CA VAL A 22 -24.93 29.88 -9.66
C VAL A 22 -24.56 29.73 -8.18
N LEU A 23 -25.51 29.95 -7.26
CA LEU A 23 -25.28 29.77 -5.82
C LEU A 23 -24.96 28.31 -5.48
N TYR A 24 -25.65 27.35 -6.10
CA TYR A 24 -25.37 25.92 -5.93
C TYR A 24 -23.96 25.55 -6.43
N MET A 25 -23.55 26.05 -7.60
CA MET A 25 -22.20 25.82 -8.12
C MET A 25 -21.14 26.46 -7.24
N TYR A 26 -21.38 27.65 -6.68
CA TYR A 26 -20.46 28.30 -5.75
C TYR A 26 -20.34 27.55 -4.42
N ALA A 27 -21.47 27.12 -3.84
CA ALA A 27 -21.50 26.35 -2.60
C ALA A 27 -20.82 24.98 -2.76
N THR A 28 -21.03 24.29 -3.89
CA THR A 28 -20.40 23.00 -4.19
C THR A 28 -18.94 23.12 -4.65
N GLN A 29 -18.47 24.33 -4.97
CA GLN A 29 -17.07 24.59 -5.31
C GLN A 29 -16.16 24.38 -4.09
N ASP A 30 -16.63 24.72 -2.88
CA ASP A 30 -15.87 24.53 -1.64
C ASP A 30 -15.68 23.05 -1.30
N GLU A 31 -16.70 22.22 -1.53
CA GLU A 31 -16.61 20.76 -1.37
C GLU A 31 -15.60 20.13 -2.34
N ARG A 32 -15.53 20.61 -3.59
CA ARG A 32 -14.48 20.18 -4.55
C ARG A 32 -13.09 20.67 -4.20
N ARG A 33 -12.96 21.77 -3.44
CA ARG A 33 -11.67 22.29 -2.94
C ARG A 33 -11.15 21.56 -1.70
N ARG A 34 -11.97 20.73 -1.05
CA ARG A 34 -11.54 19.81 0.03
C ARG A 34 -10.81 18.58 -0.51
N PHE A 35 -10.03 18.74 -1.58
CA PHE A 35 -9.06 17.74 -1.96
C PHE A 35 -7.85 17.88 -1.04
N VAL A 36 -7.77 17.00 -0.04
CA VAL A 36 -6.68 17.01 0.94
C VAL A 36 -5.42 16.44 0.28
N ALA A 37 -4.59 17.36 -0.19
CA ALA A 37 -3.25 17.16 -0.74
C ALA A 37 -2.23 16.50 0.21
N ALA A 38 -2.61 16.27 1.47
CA ALA A 38 -1.68 15.90 2.54
C ALA A 38 -1.32 14.41 2.55
N SER A 39 -1.94 13.58 1.70
CA SER A 39 -1.49 12.19 1.57
C SER A 39 -0.45 12.10 0.46
N TRP A 40 0.68 11.42 0.75
CA TRP A 40 1.69 11.06 -0.25
C TRP A 40 1.11 10.25 -1.44
N THR A 41 -0.10 9.73 -1.30
CA THR A 41 -0.77 8.86 -2.27
C THR A 41 -1.80 9.57 -3.17
N THR A 42 -2.19 10.82 -2.92
CA THR A 42 -3.35 11.44 -3.61
C THR A 42 -3.02 12.39 -4.76
N ILE A 43 -1.82 12.96 -4.85
CA ILE A 43 -1.57 14.08 -5.79
C ILE A 43 -0.77 13.74 -7.04
N SER A 44 0.00 12.65 -7.05
CA SER A 44 0.92 12.40 -8.15
C SER A 44 1.01 10.91 -8.45
N LYS A 45 1.17 10.59 -9.74
CA LYS A 45 1.71 9.27 -10.11
C LYS A 45 3.05 9.14 -9.37
N PRO A 46 3.22 8.16 -8.48
CA PRO A 46 4.47 8.00 -7.74
C PRO A 46 5.63 7.89 -8.75
N SER A 47 6.77 8.48 -8.40
CA SER A 47 7.99 8.31 -9.18
C SER A 47 8.30 6.81 -9.30
N LYS A 48 8.99 6.40 -10.37
CA LYS A 48 9.30 4.96 -10.59
C LYS A 48 10.02 4.32 -9.39
N CYS A 49 10.78 5.08 -8.61
CA CYS A 49 11.46 4.61 -7.40
C CYS A 49 10.56 4.51 -6.15
N ALA A 50 9.37 5.13 -6.16
CA ALA A 50 8.39 5.05 -5.09
C ALA A 50 7.33 3.95 -5.33
N VAL A 51 7.34 3.31 -6.50
CA VAL A 51 6.49 2.15 -6.78
C VAL A 51 7.10 0.93 -6.08
N TRP A 52 6.28 0.24 -5.30
CA TRP A 52 6.68 -1.01 -4.65
C TRP A 52 7.09 -2.05 -5.69
N ASP A 53 8.28 -2.61 -5.54
CA ASP A 53 8.70 -3.79 -6.29
C ASP A 53 8.20 -5.04 -5.56
N TYR A 54 7.23 -5.74 -6.16
CA TYR A 54 6.66 -6.95 -5.60
C TYR A 54 7.69 -8.07 -5.41
N ASN A 55 8.72 -8.10 -6.25
CA ASN A 55 9.76 -9.11 -6.23
C ASN A 55 11.11 -8.53 -5.77
N TRP A 56 11.08 -7.54 -4.88
CA TRP A 56 12.28 -6.87 -4.36
C TRP A 56 13.29 -7.85 -3.71
N ASP A 57 12.83 -9.01 -3.22
CA ASP A 57 13.69 -10.03 -2.61
C ASP A 57 14.03 -11.22 -3.54
N ARG A 58 13.57 -11.16 -4.79
CA ARG A 58 13.78 -12.20 -5.83
C ARG A 58 13.26 -13.59 -5.47
N ARG A 59 12.24 -13.72 -4.63
CA ARG A 59 11.62 -15.02 -4.29
C ARG A 59 10.45 -15.43 -5.17
N GLU A 60 10.04 -14.63 -6.14
CA GLU A 60 9.06 -15.07 -7.15
C GLU A 60 9.61 -16.31 -7.87
N PRO A 61 8.79 -17.35 -8.12
CA PRO A 61 9.21 -18.56 -8.83
C PRO A 61 9.86 -18.25 -10.19
N THR A 62 9.41 -17.18 -10.87
CA THR A 62 9.99 -16.72 -12.14
C THR A 62 11.45 -16.26 -12.04
N SER A 63 11.89 -15.81 -10.86
CA SER A 63 13.29 -15.41 -10.62
C SER A 63 14.16 -16.56 -10.10
N LEU A 64 13.54 -17.64 -9.62
CA LEU A 64 14.21 -18.84 -9.10
C LEU A 64 14.44 -19.90 -10.18
N VAL A 65 13.70 -19.83 -11.29
CA VAL A 65 13.77 -20.79 -12.41
C VAL A 65 14.48 -20.14 -13.59
N GLU A 66 15.29 -20.93 -14.30
CA GLU A 66 15.99 -20.47 -15.50
C GLU A 66 14.98 -20.01 -16.57
N PRO A 67 15.16 -18.81 -17.16
CA PRO A 67 14.26 -18.32 -18.19
C PRO A 67 14.34 -19.17 -19.46
N LEU A 68 13.22 -19.24 -20.20
CA LEU A 68 13.18 -19.95 -21.47
C LEU A 68 14.12 -19.30 -22.51
N ARG A 69 14.65 -20.13 -23.40
CA ARG A 69 15.39 -19.70 -24.58
C ARG A 69 14.45 -19.00 -25.57
N HIS A 70 15.00 -18.20 -26.49
CA HIS A 70 14.20 -17.40 -27.46
C HIS A 70 13.29 -18.24 -28.37
N HIS A 71 13.63 -19.51 -28.60
CA HIS A 71 12.81 -20.48 -29.35
C HIS A 71 12.67 -21.77 -28.55
N PRO A 72 11.75 -21.81 -27.57
CA PRO A 72 11.54 -22.99 -26.75
C PRO A 72 10.75 -24.03 -27.54
N THR A 73 11.05 -25.32 -27.31
CA THR A 73 10.19 -26.39 -27.78
C THR A 73 8.98 -26.55 -26.84
N PRO A 74 7.89 -27.20 -27.27
CA PRO A 74 6.73 -27.47 -26.41
C PRO A 74 7.11 -28.25 -25.14
N ASP A 75 8.12 -29.11 -25.25
CA ASP A 75 8.67 -29.87 -24.12
C ASP A 75 9.38 -28.95 -23.12
N ASP A 76 10.15 -27.96 -23.61
CA ASP A 76 10.82 -26.96 -22.76
C ASP A 76 9.81 -26.09 -21.99
N GLU A 77 8.72 -25.68 -22.64
CA GLU A 77 7.63 -24.95 -21.98
C GLU A 77 6.96 -25.78 -20.87
N SER A 78 6.74 -27.07 -21.13
CA SER A 78 6.15 -27.97 -20.14
C SER A 78 7.05 -28.12 -18.91
N LYS A 79 8.37 -28.29 -19.13
CA LYS A 79 9.38 -28.39 -18.06
C LYS A 79 9.50 -27.09 -17.27
N TYR A 80 9.47 -25.94 -17.95
CA TYR A 80 9.49 -24.64 -17.30
C TYR A 80 8.28 -24.44 -16.38
N ARG A 81 7.06 -24.75 -16.86
CA ARG A 81 5.84 -24.67 -16.03
C ARG A 81 5.91 -25.58 -14.81
N ALA A 82 6.35 -26.83 -14.98
CA ALA A 82 6.53 -27.76 -13.87
C ALA A 82 7.56 -27.23 -12.83
N SER A 83 8.62 -26.57 -13.32
CA SER A 83 9.66 -25.99 -12.47
C SER A 83 9.15 -24.77 -11.68
N LEU A 84 8.34 -23.91 -12.31
CA LEU A 84 7.66 -22.79 -11.63
C LEU A 84 6.72 -23.27 -10.52
N GLU A 85 5.91 -24.30 -10.79
CA GLU A 85 5.00 -24.86 -9.79
C GLU A 85 5.75 -25.46 -8.59
N LYS A 86 6.92 -26.07 -8.85
CA LYS A 86 7.78 -26.60 -7.79
C LYS A 86 8.45 -25.51 -6.96
N ALA A 87 8.86 -24.40 -7.59
CA ALA A 87 9.51 -23.28 -6.92
C ALA A 87 8.54 -22.39 -6.12
N LYS A 88 7.23 -22.44 -6.43
CA LYS A 88 6.21 -21.66 -5.75
C LYS A 88 6.12 -22.03 -4.27
N SER A 89 6.23 -21.02 -3.39
CA SER A 89 6.04 -21.22 -1.95
C SER A 89 4.60 -21.66 -1.65
N LYS A 90 4.46 -22.71 -0.84
CA LYS A 90 3.15 -23.24 -0.41
C LYS A 90 2.76 -22.81 1.00
N ALA A 91 3.71 -22.26 1.75
CA ALA A 91 3.55 -21.92 3.15
C ALA A 91 3.83 -20.44 3.40
N THR A 92 3.06 -19.87 4.32
CA THR A 92 3.30 -18.52 4.85
C THR A 92 4.42 -18.58 5.89
N ARG A 93 5.35 -17.62 5.85
CA ARG A 93 6.43 -17.50 6.84
C ARG A 93 6.16 -16.30 7.73
N HIS A 94 6.06 -16.54 9.03
CA HIS A 94 6.01 -15.48 10.03
C HIS A 94 7.45 -15.14 10.44
N ILE A 95 7.88 -13.89 10.22
CA ILE A 95 9.21 -13.43 10.61
C ILE A 95 9.03 -12.59 11.88
N ILE A 96 9.63 -13.04 12.98
CA ILE A 96 9.65 -12.31 14.25
C ILE A 96 11.06 -11.76 14.43
N LEU A 97 11.22 -10.45 14.31
CA LEU A 97 12.50 -9.76 14.52
C LEU A 97 12.54 -9.25 15.95
N VAL A 98 13.36 -9.87 16.79
CA VAL A 98 13.58 -9.44 18.19
C VAL A 98 14.86 -8.62 18.25
N ARG A 99 14.76 -7.39 18.75
CA ARG A 99 15.94 -6.54 19.00
C ARG A 99 16.77 -7.16 20.13
N HIS A 100 18.09 -7.20 19.98
CA HIS A 100 18.98 -7.59 21.06
C HIS A 100 18.74 -6.70 22.30
N GLY A 101 18.76 -7.32 23.49
CA GLY A 101 18.72 -6.62 24.76
C GLY A 101 19.95 -5.73 24.96
N GLU A 102 19.88 -4.87 25.96
CA GLU A 102 21.00 -4.01 26.35
C GLU A 102 22.22 -4.88 26.72
N TYR A 103 23.27 -4.83 25.89
CA TYR A 103 24.59 -5.27 26.31
C TYR A 103 25.16 -4.14 27.16
N LEU A 104 25.16 -4.33 28.48
CA LEU A 104 26.00 -3.53 29.35
C LEU A 104 27.45 -3.84 28.96
N ASP A 105 28.07 -2.96 28.18
CA ASP A 105 29.52 -2.93 27.93
C ASP A 105 30.24 -2.62 29.24
N LYS A 106 30.31 -3.63 30.11
CA LYS A 106 31.38 -3.69 31.08
C LYS A 106 32.58 -4.21 30.32
N ILE A 107 33.42 -3.28 29.88
CA ILE A 107 34.82 -3.52 29.64
C ILE A 107 35.31 -4.37 30.81
N LEU A 108 35.57 -5.64 30.55
CA LEU A 108 36.79 -6.35 30.89
C LEU A 108 36.61 -7.76 30.32
N ASP A 109 37.61 -8.17 29.55
CA ASP A 109 37.79 -9.53 29.09
C ASP A 109 37.46 -10.55 30.20
N LYS A 110 37.11 -11.75 29.73
CA LYS A 110 37.28 -13.06 30.38
C LYS A 110 35.98 -13.69 30.89
N ASP A 111 35.54 -14.67 30.10
CA ASP A 111 35.01 -15.95 30.56
C ASP A 111 34.38 -15.93 31.95
N SER A 112 33.14 -15.47 32.08
CA SER A 112 32.39 -15.67 33.31
C SER A 112 30.89 -15.73 33.05
N SER A 113 30.39 -16.95 33.23
CA SER A 113 29.02 -17.39 33.47
C SER A 113 27.95 -16.31 33.66
N SER A 114 26.87 -16.46 32.90
CA SER A 114 25.60 -15.73 32.98
C SER A 114 25.16 -15.44 34.42
N SER A 115 25.08 -14.15 34.76
CA SER A 115 24.47 -13.68 36.00
C SER A 115 22.94 -13.87 35.95
N SER A 116 22.38 -14.38 37.04
CA SER A 116 21.00 -14.86 37.20
C SER A 116 19.90 -13.78 37.16
N THR A 117 20.22 -12.54 36.80
CA THR A 117 19.26 -11.42 36.83
C THR A 117 18.61 -11.14 35.47
N ALA A 118 19.12 -11.71 34.37
CA ALA A 118 18.58 -11.47 33.02
C ALA A 118 17.48 -12.46 32.56
N GLN A 119 17.08 -13.43 33.39
CA GLN A 119 16.13 -14.49 33.01
C GLN A 119 14.65 -14.10 33.08
N GLN A 120 14.31 -12.91 33.60
CA GLN A 120 12.91 -12.45 33.69
C GLN A 120 12.63 -11.36 32.65
N PRO A 121 12.63 -11.74 31.36
CA PRO A 121 11.36 -11.63 30.61
C PRO A 121 11.11 -12.77 29.61
N VAL A 122 11.95 -13.82 29.58
CA VAL A 122 11.86 -14.89 28.56
C VAL A 122 10.78 -15.93 28.89
N SER A 123 10.40 -16.07 30.16
CA SER A 123 9.40 -17.03 30.62
C SER A 123 7.95 -16.66 30.32
N ASP A 124 7.69 -15.42 29.85
CA ASP A 124 6.32 -14.89 29.67
C ASP A 124 5.87 -14.83 28.20
N LEU A 125 6.70 -15.32 27.27
CA LEU A 125 6.29 -15.52 25.87
C LEU A 125 5.58 -16.86 25.71
N GLY A 126 4.42 -16.97 26.35
CA GLY A 126 3.43 -18.01 26.09
C GLY A 126 2.85 -17.84 24.69
N LEU A 127 3.59 -18.31 23.68
CA LEU A 127 2.99 -18.67 22.40
C LEU A 127 2.27 -20.02 22.58
N PRO A 128 1.03 -20.18 22.08
CA PRO A 128 0.31 -21.44 22.15
C PRO A 128 1.03 -22.59 21.45
#